data_AF-A0A1B3WD39-F1
#
_entry.id   AF-A0A1B3WD39-F1
#
_cell.length_a   1.000
_cell.length_b   1.000
_cell.length_c   1.000
_cell.angle_alpha   90.00
_cell.angle_beta   90.00
_cell.angle_gamma   90.00
#
_symmetry.space_group_name_H-M   'P 1'
#
loop_
_entity.id
_entity.type
_entity.pdbx_description
1 polymer ?
#
loop_
_entity_poly.entity_id
_entity_poly.type
_entity_poly.pdbx_seq_one_letter_code
_entity_poly.pdbx_strand_id
1 'polypeptide(L)'
;MDEIIQALKGFWPLLLLLAFFYFGMYRPQKKQQDKRNKFWEALKKGDYVITAGGIFGLVKKISGNIVSVQVAPGTVIQVDKRALQAPPQDINNNKKSSAYEEDDDYEDEELDADTIEQNDKE
;
A
#
# COMPACT_ATOMS: atom_id res chain seq x y z
N MET A 1 26.76 3.33 -39.04
CA MET A 1 25.39 3.61 -38.54
C MET A 1 24.56 2.34 -38.56
N ASP A 2 24.61 1.54 -39.63
CA ASP A 2 23.81 0.32 -39.77
C ASP A 2 24.18 -0.81 -38.78
N GLU A 3 25.46 -0.93 -38.40
CA GLU A 3 25.88 -1.91 -37.37
C GLU A 3 25.32 -1.60 -35.97
N ILE A 4 25.20 -0.31 -35.61
CA ILE A 4 24.58 0.12 -34.35
C ILE A 4 23.08 -0.21 -34.36
N ILE A 5 22.43 -0.06 -35.51
CA ILE A 5 21.00 -0.40 -35.70
C ILE A 5 20.81 -1.92 -35.63
N GLN A 6 21.77 -2.70 -36.14
CA GLN A 6 21.72 -4.17 -36.08
C GLN A 6 21.96 -4.69 -34.66
N ALA A 7 22.89 -4.09 -33.91
CA ALA A 7 23.08 -4.39 -32.49
C ALA A 7 21.83 -4.02 -31.67
N LEU A 8 21.21 -2.85 -31.94
CA LEU A 8 19.99 -2.41 -31.24
C LEU A 8 18.78 -3.32 -31.52
N LYS A 9 18.67 -3.90 -32.73
CA LYS A 9 17.65 -4.92 -33.05
C LYS A 9 17.76 -6.18 -32.18
N GLY A 10 18.97 -6.57 -31.76
CA GLY A 10 19.19 -7.70 -30.86
C GLY A 10 18.78 -7.45 -29.40
N PHE A 11 18.68 -6.18 -29.00
CA PHE A 11 18.21 -5.78 -27.66
C PHE A 11 16.70 -5.57 -27.57
N TRP A 12 15.97 -5.63 -28.70
CA TRP A 12 14.51 -5.58 -28.73
C TRP A 12 13.82 -6.55 -27.75
N PRO A 13 14.19 -7.85 -27.67
CA PRO A 13 13.57 -8.76 -26.70
C PRO A 13 13.86 -8.36 -25.24
N LEU A 14 15.03 -7.78 -24.95
CA LEU A 14 15.36 -7.28 -23.61
C LEU A 14 14.56 -6.01 -23.28
N LEU A 15 14.37 -5.12 -24.24
CA LEU A 15 13.54 -3.92 -24.09
C LEU A 15 12.07 -4.27 -23.83
N LEU A 16 11.56 -5.30 -24.51
CA LEU A 16 10.20 -5.80 -24.38
C LEU A 16 9.96 -6.44 -23.00
N LEU A 17 10.93 -7.23 -22.52
CA LEU A 17 10.92 -7.78 -21.17
C LEU A 17 10.97 -6.67 -20.11
N LEU A 18 11.84 -5.67 -20.29
CA LEU A 18 11.95 -4.54 -19.37
C LEU A 18 10.65 -3.71 -19.33
N ALA A 19 9.99 -3.51 -20.48
CA ALA A 19 8.69 -2.85 -20.55
C ALA A 19 7.60 -3.64 -19.80
N PHE A 20 7.58 -4.97 -19.94
CA PHE A 20 6.62 -5.83 -19.27
C PHE A 20 6.80 -5.82 -17.74
N PHE A 21 8.03 -5.99 -17.25
CA PHE A 21 8.34 -5.89 -15.82
C PHE A 21 8.11 -4.48 -15.26
N TYR A 22 8.46 -3.45 -16.02
CA TYR A 22 8.25 -2.05 -15.61
C TYR A 22 6.77 -1.75 -15.43
N PHE A 23 5.91 -2.14 -16.40
CA PHE A 23 4.48 -1.90 -16.30
C PHE A 23 3.81 -2.70 -15.17
N GLY A 24 4.22 -3.97 -15.00
CA GLY A 24 3.69 -4.85 -13.94
C GLY A 24 4.09 -4.42 -12.51
N MET A 25 5.33 -3.96 -12.29
CA MET A 25 5.82 -3.56 -10.97
C MET A 25 5.48 -2.09 -10.61
N TYR A 26 5.38 -1.18 -11.59
CA TYR A 26 5.18 0.25 -11.33
C TYR A 26 3.74 0.61 -10.91
N ARG A 27 2.73 -0.05 -11.50
CA ARG A 27 1.30 0.17 -11.17
C ARG A 27 0.92 -0.15 -9.71
N PRO A 28 1.35 -1.27 -9.09
CA PRO A 28 0.88 -1.66 -7.76
C PRO A 28 1.48 -0.86 -6.60
N GLN A 29 2.66 -0.24 -6.77
CA GLN A 29 3.41 0.27 -5.62
C GLN A 29 2.82 1.55 -5.00
N LYS A 30 2.11 2.36 -5.79
CA LYS A 30 1.55 3.64 -5.33
C LYS A 30 0.37 3.45 -4.36
N LYS A 31 -0.53 2.49 -4.67
CA LYS A 31 -1.71 2.19 -3.83
C LYS A 31 -1.34 1.80 -2.39
N GLN A 32 -0.22 1.11 -2.19
CA GLN A 32 0.22 0.68 -0.84
C GLN A 32 0.80 1.82 -0.01
N GLN A 33 1.49 2.77 -0.65
CA GLN A 33 2.05 3.95 0.03
C GLN A 33 0.92 4.90 0.48
N ASP A 34 -0.08 5.08 -0.37
CA ASP A 34 -1.23 5.92 -0.07
C ASP A 34 -2.04 5.38 1.11
N LYS A 35 -2.25 4.06 1.20
CA LYS A 35 -2.92 3.41 2.35
C LYS A 35 -2.15 3.65 3.65
N ARG A 36 -0.82 3.58 3.62
CA ARG A 36 0.05 3.79 4.79
C ARG A 36 -0.01 5.25 5.28
N ASN A 37 0.03 6.19 4.36
CA ASN A 37 -0.05 7.62 4.67
C ASN A 37 -1.40 7.98 5.31
N LYS A 38 -2.50 7.45 4.75
CA LYS A 38 -3.86 7.65 5.30
C LYS A 38 -3.99 7.13 6.74
N PHE A 39 -3.39 5.99 7.08
CA PHE A 39 -3.40 5.47 8.45
C PHE A 39 -2.76 6.45 9.44
N TRP A 40 -1.60 7.01 9.09
CA TRP A 40 -0.89 7.96 9.93
C TRP A 40 -1.63 9.29 10.08
N GLU A 41 -2.36 9.73 9.06
CA GLU A 41 -3.21 10.92 9.12
C GLU A 41 -4.46 10.70 9.97
N ALA A 42 -5.02 9.50 9.93
CA ALA A 42 -6.19 9.13 10.73
C ALA A 42 -5.87 8.91 12.22
N LEU A 43 -4.59 8.75 12.58
CA LEU A 43 -4.14 8.44 13.94
C LEU A 43 -4.46 9.57 14.94
N LYS A 44 -5.12 9.21 16.05
CA LYS A 44 -5.54 10.13 17.11
C LYS A 44 -5.06 9.68 18.48
N LYS A 45 -5.11 10.63 19.43
CA LYS A 45 -4.88 10.32 20.85
C LYS A 45 -6.02 9.43 21.34
N GLY A 46 -5.67 8.36 22.05
CA GLY A 46 -6.62 7.35 22.51
C GLY A 46 -6.67 6.11 21.62
N ASP A 47 -6.11 6.15 20.41
CA ASP A 47 -6.11 4.99 19.53
C ASP A 47 -5.18 3.91 20.07
N TYR A 48 -5.64 2.67 19.95
CA TYR A 48 -4.80 1.51 20.18
C TYR A 48 -3.97 1.23 18.94
N VAL A 49 -2.69 0.94 19.11
CA VAL A 49 -1.74 0.74 18.01
C VAL A 49 -0.79 -0.41 18.32
N ILE A 50 -0.26 -1.01 17.26
CA ILE A 50 0.84 -1.95 17.35
C ILE A 50 2.09 -1.35 16.71
N THR A 51 3.24 -1.50 17.35
CA THR A 51 4.53 -1.10 16.77
C THR A 51 5.08 -2.20 15.86
N ALA A 52 6.02 -1.88 14.98
CA ALA A 52 6.69 -2.83 14.11
C ALA A 52 7.40 -3.99 14.85
N GLY A 53 7.69 -3.82 16.15
CA GLY A 53 8.25 -4.87 17.01
C GLY A 53 7.20 -5.74 17.71
N GLY A 54 5.91 -5.59 17.39
CA GLY A 54 4.82 -6.35 18.01
C GLY A 54 4.40 -5.82 19.39
N ILE A 55 4.77 -4.57 19.73
CA ILE A 55 4.40 -3.97 21.01
C ILE A 55 3.04 -3.30 20.86
N PHE A 56 2.10 -3.68 21.71
CA PHE A 56 0.78 -3.09 21.78
C PHE A 56 0.75 -1.93 22.78
N GLY A 57 -0.02 -0.88 22.48
CA GLY A 57 -0.19 0.22 23.41
C GLY A 57 -1.16 1.28 22.92
N LEU A 58 -1.40 2.28 23.79
CA LEU A 58 -2.36 3.36 23.56
C LEU A 58 -1.66 4.69 23.31
N VAL A 59 -2.09 5.41 22.27
CA VAL A 59 -1.51 6.70 21.89
C VAL A 59 -1.88 7.77 22.91
N LYS A 60 -0.90 8.32 23.63
CA LYS A 60 -1.09 9.43 24.59
C LYS A 60 -0.92 10.79 23.93
N LYS A 61 0.09 10.92 23.08
CA LYS A 61 0.45 12.20 22.46
C LYS A 61 1.06 11.95 21.09
N ILE A 62 0.74 12.83 20.15
CA ILE A 62 1.31 12.86 18.80
C ILE A 62 2.03 14.19 18.67
N SER A 63 3.32 14.15 18.35
CA SER A 63 4.18 15.31 18.15
C SER A 63 4.95 15.14 16.84
N GLY A 64 4.32 15.54 15.73
CA GLY A 64 4.90 15.42 14.40
C GLY A 64 5.19 13.96 14.04
N ASN A 65 6.47 13.62 13.91
CA ASN A 65 6.93 12.27 13.59
C ASN A 65 7.09 11.35 14.81
N ILE A 66 7.01 11.88 16.02
CA ILE A 66 7.17 11.10 17.25
C ILE A 66 5.82 10.94 17.94
N VAL A 67 5.49 9.70 18.29
CA VAL A 67 4.25 9.35 18.99
C VAL A 67 4.61 8.76 20.36
N SER A 68 3.99 9.29 21.41
CA SER A 68 4.09 8.75 22.76
C SER A 68 3.03 7.69 22.96
N VAL A 69 3.47 6.43 23.12
CA VAL A 69 2.60 5.26 23.29
C VAL A 69 2.76 4.73 24.71
N GLN A 70 1.65 4.54 25.40
CA GLN A 70 1.60 3.92 26.71
C GLN A 70 1.44 2.40 26.53
N VAL A 71 2.43 1.65 27.00
CA VAL A 71 2.48 0.18 26.91
C VAL A 71 2.09 -0.50 28.22
N ALA A 72 2.30 0.18 29.34
CA ALA A 72 1.92 -0.26 30.67
C ALA A 72 1.59 0.95 31.58
N PRO A 73 0.90 0.76 32.71
CA PRO A 73 0.66 1.83 33.67
C PRO A 73 1.96 2.55 34.04
N GLY A 74 2.01 3.88 33.85
CA GLY A 74 3.21 4.69 34.10
C GLY A 74 4.35 4.55 33.10
N THR A 75 4.30 3.60 32.16
CA THR A 75 5.34 3.40 31.15
C THR A 75 4.91 3.96 29.81
N VAL A 76 5.56 5.05 29.39
CA VAL A 76 5.33 5.70 28.09
C VAL A 76 6.62 5.67 27.30
N ILE A 77 6.54 5.13 26.09
CA ILE A 77 7.66 5.07 25.15
C ILE A 77 7.42 6.03 23.99
N GLN A 78 8.50 6.52 23.40
CA GLN A 78 8.45 7.34 22.19
C GLN A 78 8.83 6.47 21.01
N VAL A 79 7.94 6.42 20.01
CA VAL A 79 8.12 5.64 18.80
C VAL A 79 7.91 6.52 17.58
N ASP A 80 8.59 6.19 16.50
CA ASP A 80 8.37 6.87 15.23
C ASP A 80 6.96 6.56 14.71
N LYS A 81 6.28 7.58 14.19
CA LYS A 81 4.93 7.47 13.61
C LYS A 81 4.88 6.39 12.52
N ARG A 82 5.96 6.23 11.76
CA ARG A 82 6.09 5.24 10.68
C ARG A 82 6.22 3.81 11.18
N ALA A 83 6.62 3.64 12.44
CA ALA A 83 6.71 2.34 13.08
C ALA A 83 5.36 1.84 13.63
N LEU A 84 4.29 2.64 13.54
CA LEU A 84 2.95 2.26 13.99
C LEU A 84 2.13 1.63 12.87
N GLN A 85 1.34 0.63 13.25
CA GLN A 85 0.40 -0.07 12.39
C GLN A 85 -0.98 -0.14 13.06
N ALA A 86 -2.01 -0.34 12.25
CA ALA A 86 -3.36 -0.57 12.73
C ALA A 86 -3.38 -1.89 13.52
N PRO A 87 -3.96 -1.91 14.73
CA PRO A 87 -4.16 -3.16 15.42
C PRO A 87 -5.17 -4.05 14.66
N PRO A 88 -5.15 -5.38 14.87
CA PRO A 88 -6.22 -6.25 14.42
C PRO A 88 -7.57 -5.79 15.02
N GLN A 89 -8.67 -6.04 14.31
CA GLN A 89 -9.99 -5.43 14.54
C GLN A 89 -10.69 -5.85 15.85
N ASP A 90 -10.05 -6.68 16.66
CA ASP A 90 -10.59 -7.24 17.91
C ASP A 90 -10.36 -6.34 19.14
N ILE A 91 -9.43 -5.37 19.07
CA ILE A 91 -9.02 -4.59 20.27
C ILE A 91 -9.45 -3.12 20.30
N ASN A 92 -10.07 -2.58 19.24
CA ASN A 92 -10.42 -1.15 19.16
C ASN A 92 -11.93 -0.87 19.20
N ASN A 93 -12.66 -1.53 20.09
CA ASN A 93 -14.08 -1.27 20.32
C ASN A 93 -14.32 -0.03 21.21
N ASN A 94 -13.93 1.15 20.74
CA ASN A 94 -14.59 2.42 21.09
C ASN A 94 -14.20 3.49 20.06
N LYS A 95 -15.20 3.93 19.27
CA LYS A 95 -15.18 5.00 18.26
C LYS A 95 -14.83 4.53 16.83
N LYS A 96 -15.91 4.37 16.06
CA LYS A 96 -15.98 4.33 14.58
C LYS A 96 -16.00 2.95 13.91
N SER A 97 -16.86 2.07 14.42
CA SER A 97 -17.64 1.14 13.59
C SER A 97 -18.63 1.92 12.71
N SER A 98 -18.13 2.55 11.65
CA SER A 98 -18.90 3.05 10.49
C SER A 98 -17.88 3.60 9.50
N ALA A 99 -17.23 2.68 8.79
CA ALA A 99 -16.49 2.84 7.53
C ALA A 99 -15.60 1.61 7.27
N TYR A 100 -16.04 0.42 7.72
CA TYR A 100 -15.72 -0.83 7.06
C TYR A 100 -16.99 -1.19 6.30
N GLU A 101 -17.27 -0.42 5.25
CA GLU A 101 -17.92 -1.04 4.12
C GLU A 101 -16.86 -1.98 3.55
N GLU A 102 -17.20 -3.26 3.53
CA GLU A 102 -16.65 -4.22 2.60
C GLU A 102 -16.75 -3.61 1.20
N ASP A 103 -15.68 -3.01 0.71
CA ASP A 103 -15.43 -3.01 -0.72
C ASP A 103 -14.41 -4.13 -0.93
N ASP A 104 -14.95 -5.35 -1.02
CA ASP A 104 -14.35 -6.45 -1.77
C ASP A 104 -14.15 -5.97 -3.20
N ASP A 105 -13.11 -5.17 -3.42
CA ASP A 105 -12.66 -4.76 -4.74
C ASP A 105 -11.51 -5.71 -5.14
N TYR A 106 -11.86 -6.99 -5.19
CA TYR A 106 -11.50 -7.75 -6.38
C TYR A 106 -12.31 -7.12 -7.51
N GLU A 107 -11.81 -6.04 -8.11
CA GLU A 107 -12.13 -5.80 -9.51
C GLU A 107 -11.57 -7.03 -10.23
N ASP A 108 -12.48 -7.95 -10.55
CA ASP A 108 -12.39 -8.78 -11.74
C ASP A 108 -11.63 -7.97 -12.79
N GLU A 109 -10.51 -8.51 -13.27
CA GLU A 109 -10.11 -8.17 -14.62
C GLU A 109 -11.28 -8.61 -15.50
N GLU A 110 -12.22 -7.70 -15.78
CA GLU A 110 -13.01 -7.82 -16.98
C GLU A 110 -11.98 -7.91 -18.11
N LEU A 111 -11.81 -9.14 -18.59
CA LEU A 111 -11.24 -9.42 -19.89
C LEU A 111 -12.06 -8.60 -20.87
N ASP A 112 -11.52 -7.46 -21.29
CA ASP A 112 -12.08 -6.63 -22.35
C ASP A 112 -12.26 -7.52 -23.59
N ALA A 113 -13.45 -8.11 -23.73
CA ALA A 113 -13.86 -8.95 -24.85
C ALA A 113 -14.24 -8.09 -26.06
N ASP A 114 -13.49 -7.01 -26.31
CA ASP A 114 -13.73 -6.05 -27.39
C ASP A 114 -12.41 -5.63 -28.04
N THR A 115 -11.65 -6.62 -28.53
CA THR A 115 -10.65 -6.41 -29.61
C THR A 115 -10.60 -7.61 -30.58
N ILE A 116 -11.69 -8.35 -30.73
CA ILE A 116 -11.84 -9.34 -31.82
C ILE A 116 -13.11 -9.05 -32.62
N GLU A 117 -13.22 -7.83 -33.13
CA GLU A 117 -14.04 -7.56 -34.32
C GLU A 117 -13.27 -6.57 -35.22
N GLN A 118 -12.19 -7.06 -35.82
CA GLN A 118 -11.64 -6.54 -37.08
C GLN A 118 -10.53 -7.47 -37.56
N ASN A 119 -10.94 -8.66 -38.02
CA ASN A 119 -10.34 -9.44 -39.12
C ASN A 119 -10.73 -10.91 -38.97
N ASP A 120 -11.83 -11.31 -39.63
CA ASP A 120 -11.75 -12.33 -40.69
C ASP A 120 -13.12 -12.58 -41.33
N LYS A 121 -13.14 -12.45 -42.67
CA LYS A 121 -14.17 -12.81 -43.67
C LYS A 121 -15.25 -11.72 -43.85
N GLU A 122 -15.27 -10.94 -44.94
CA GLU A 122 -15.25 -11.32 -46.36
C GLU A 122 -14.82 -10.15 -47.26
#